data_AF-A0A7K3AYG1-F1
#
_entry.id   AF-A0A7K3AYG1-F1
#
_cell.length_a   1.000
_cell.length_b   1.000
_cell.length_c   1.000
_cell.angle_alpha   90.00
_cell.angle_beta   90.00
_cell.angle_gamma   90.00
#
_symmetry.space_group_name_H-M   'P 1'
#
loop_
_entity.id
_entity.type
_entity.pdbx_description
1 polymer ?
#
loop_
_entity_poly.entity_id
_entity_poly.type
_entity_poly.pdbx_seq_one_letter_code
_entity_poly.pdbx_strand_id
1 'polypeptide(L)'
;MAKLSQSSSGKHCFDKNNDSRISPATECIGGTERPLRLAERPHETGLKWALLNYNPHGHGPPHVYDTPHLDVHFYLQSKAQRDAIRPGPCDVLINCTDYAKATAPIPPAYMPADYQDQGLAEVAMGNHLIDPTAPEWHHKGFTHAFIYGAYDGELTFLEPMVSIDWLNTLARDRNHGGCTPIKQPSRWQHPGLHPEKYCIRYHPKRDAFTISLEQFTRNAV
;
A
#
# COMPACT_ATOMS: atom_id res chain seq x y z
N MET A 1 10.33 10.58 -19.72
CA MET A 1 9.99 9.25 -19.18
C MET A 1 11.23 8.66 -18.53
N ALA A 2 11.33 8.72 -17.20
CA ALA A 2 12.36 7.96 -16.50
C ALA A 2 12.03 6.47 -16.70
N LYS A 3 12.99 5.68 -17.19
CA LYS A 3 12.85 4.22 -17.29
C LYS A 3 12.66 3.66 -15.89
N LEU A 4 11.42 3.46 -15.48
CA LEU A 4 11.06 2.55 -14.40
C LEU A 4 11.22 1.14 -14.95
N SER A 5 12.45 0.64 -15.01
CA SER A 5 12.72 -0.75 -15.40
C SER A 5 13.57 -1.42 -14.34
N GLN A 6 12.89 -2.12 -13.44
CA GLN A 6 13.29 -3.42 -12.89
C GLN A 6 12.20 -3.87 -11.92
N SER A 7 11.55 -5.01 -12.21
CA SER A 7 10.72 -5.73 -11.25
C SER A 7 11.57 -6.07 -10.03
N SER A 8 11.21 -5.59 -8.83
CA SER A 8 11.80 -5.80 -7.48
C SER A 8 13.31 -6.13 -7.35
N SER A 9 14.14 -5.96 -8.37
CA SER A 9 15.54 -6.44 -8.46
C SER A 9 15.76 -7.90 -7.99
N GLY A 10 14.74 -8.77 -8.12
CA GLY A 10 14.81 -10.16 -7.65
C GLY A 10 14.77 -10.33 -6.13
N LYS A 11 14.43 -9.28 -5.37
CA LYS A 11 14.50 -9.28 -3.90
C LYS A 11 13.30 -9.94 -3.23
N HIS A 12 12.15 -9.93 -3.90
CA HIS A 12 10.88 -10.43 -3.36
C HIS A 12 10.45 -11.65 -4.15
N CYS A 13 11.34 -12.65 -4.22
CA CYS A 13 11.14 -13.86 -5.01
C CYS A 13 11.30 -15.11 -4.15
N PHE A 14 10.58 -16.16 -4.51
CA PHE A 14 10.65 -17.46 -3.84
C PHE A 14 10.38 -18.59 -4.84
N ASP A 15 11.26 -19.60 -4.87
CA ASP A 15 11.10 -20.82 -5.67
C ASP A 15 9.92 -21.63 -5.10
N LYS A 16 8.74 -21.41 -5.66
CA LYS A 16 7.47 -21.93 -5.14
C LYS A 16 7.23 -23.36 -5.62
N ASN A 17 7.75 -23.71 -6.80
CA ASN A 17 7.62 -25.04 -7.37
C ASN A 17 8.79 -25.99 -7.00
N ASN A 18 9.80 -25.46 -6.31
CA ASN A 18 10.99 -26.16 -5.85
C ASN A 18 11.79 -26.81 -7.01
N ASP A 19 11.86 -26.13 -8.15
CA ASP A 19 12.59 -26.57 -9.35
C ASP A 19 14.02 -26.02 -9.43
N SER A 20 14.46 -25.29 -8.39
CA SER A 20 15.76 -24.62 -8.29
C SER A 20 15.97 -23.49 -9.31
N ARG A 21 14.89 -22.95 -9.88
CA ARG A 21 14.89 -21.76 -10.74
C ARG A 21 13.89 -20.75 -10.19
N ILE A 22 14.07 -19.49 -10.56
CA ILE A 22 13.13 -18.42 -10.24
C ILE A 22 12.55 -17.91 -11.56
N SER A 23 11.24 -18.06 -11.72
CA SER A 23 10.46 -17.47 -12.80
C SER A 23 9.97 -16.08 -12.37
N PRO A 24 10.52 -14.97 -12.92
CA PRO A 24 10.14 -13.63 -12.48
C PRO A 24 8.65 -13.30 -12.64
N ALA A 25 7.95 -14.00 -13.54
CA ALA A 25 6.53 -13.77 -13.81
C ALA A 25 5.59 -14.41 -12.78
N THR A 26 6.05 -15.45 -12.07
CA THR A 26 5.19 -16.27 -11.19
C THR A 26 5.73 -16.42 -9.78
N GLU A 27 7.01 -16.11 -9.58
CA GLU A 27 7.76 -16.36 -8.35
C GLU A 27 8.45 -15.10 -7.82
N CYS A 28 8.03 -13.93 -8.31
CA CYS A 28 8.45 -12.63 -7.80
C CYS A 28 7.25 -11.70 -7.69
N ILE A 29 7.24 -10.84 -6.67
CA ILE A 29 6.18 -9.85 -6.43
C ILE A 29 6.76 -8.44 -6.16
N GLY A 30 5.90 -7.46 -5.88
CA GLY A 30 6.24 -6.09 -5.52
C GLY A 30 6.42 -5.12 -6.70
N GLY A 31 6.16 -5.53 -7.94
CA GLY A 31 6.22 -4.64 -9.11
C GLY A 31 7.58 -3.92 -9.27
N THR A 32 7.57 -2.71 -9.83
CA THR A 32 8.76 -1.84 -9.84
C THR A 32 8.74 -0.93 -8.62
N GLU A 33 9.72 -1.12 -7.73
CA GLU A 33 9.83 -0.39 -6.47
C GLU A 33 10.74 0.83 -6.56
N ARG A 34 10.32 1.94 -5.96
CA ARG A 34 11.16 3.13 -5.75
C ARG A 34 11.00 3.67 -4.33
N PRO A 35 11.96 3.39 -3.42
CA PRO A 35 11.97 4.02 -2.11
C PRO A 35 12.10 5.54 -2.23
N LEU A 36 11.28 6.25 -1.47
CA LEU A 36 11.24 7.70 -1.40
C LEU A 36 11.65 8.15 0.00
N ARG A 37 12.52 9.15 0.05
CA ARG A 37 12.84 9.84 1.31
C ARG A 37 11.84 10.97 1.52
N LEU A 38 11.30 11.05 2.73
CA LEU A 38 10.56 12.23 3.14
C LEU A 38 11.54 13.42 3.21
N ALA A 39 11.18 14.55 2.61
CA ALA A 39 12.02 15.75 2.59
C ALA A 39 12.28 16.27 4.02
N GLU A 40 11.27 16.12 4.88
CA GLU A 40 11.33 16.38 6.32
C GLU A 40 10.87 15.13 7.07
N ARG A 41 11.30 14.95 8.31
CA ARG A 41 10.77 13.91 9.20
C ARG A 41 9.60 14.50 9.98
N PRO A 42 8.33 14.19 9.63
CA PRO A 42 7.19 14.64 10.40
C PRO A 42 7.11 13.84 11.71
N HIS A 43 7.95 14.20 12.69
CA HIS A 43 8.13 13.42 13.92
C HIS A 43 6.83 13.12 14.66
N GLU A 44 5.86 14.04 14.61
CA GLU A 44 4.56 13.86 15.25
C GLU A 44 3.64 12.87 14.51
N THR A 45 3.88 12.54 13.24
CA THR A 45 3.01 11.63 12.48
C THR A 45 3.44 10.17 12.53
N GLY A 46 4.63 9.89 13.06
CA GLY A 46 5.22 8.54 13.05
C GLY A 46 5.65 8.03 11.68
N LEU A 47 5.40 8.77 10.59
CA LEU A 47 5.84 8.39 9.23
C LEU A 47 7.36 8.44 9.11
N LYS A 48 7.95 7.33 8.64
CA LYS A 48 9.41 7.15 8.58
C LYS A 48 9.98 7.29 7.18
N TRP A 49 9.28 6.78 6.17
CA TRP A 49 9.69 6.78 4.76
C TRP A 49 8.49 6.44 3.87
N ALA A 50 8.66 6.55 2.56
CA ALA A 50 7.63 6.14 1.61
C ALA A 50 8.19 5.22 0.51
N LEU A 51 7.33 4.47 -0.15
CA LEU A 51 7.65 3.61 -1.28
C LEU A 51 6.62 3.85 -2.38
N LEU A 52 7.11 3.96 -3.61
CA LEU A 52 6.26 3.94 -4.79
C LEU A 52 6.43 2.59 -5.49
N ASN A 53 5.35 1.84 -5.64
CA ASN A 53 5.28 0.67 -6.49
C ASN A 53 4.56 1.04 -7.79
N TYR A 54 5.07 0.54 -8.91
CA TYR A 54 4.35 0.55 -10.18
C TYR A 54 4.06 -0.88 -10.60
N ASN A 55 2.78 -1.18 -10.77
CA ASN A 55 2.25 -2.48 -11.15
C ASN A 55 1.69 -2.40 -12.58
N PRO A 56 2.49 -2.71 -13.62
CA PRO A 56 2.09 -2.51 -15.02
C PRO A 56 0.99 -3.46 -15.49
N HIS A 57 0.71 -4.53 -14.74
CA HIS A 57 -0.34 -5.50 -15.02
C HIS A 57 -1.39 -5.57 -13.91
N GLY A 58 -1.33 -4.64 -12.95
CA GLY A 58 -2.07 -4.77 -11.70
C GLY A 58 -1.55 -5.91 -10.82
N HIS A 59 -2.27 -6.15 -9.74
CA HIS A 59 -2.11 -7.33 -8.88
C HIS A 59 -3.43 -7.61 -8.16
N GLY A 60 -3.46 -8.72 -7.42
CA GLY A 60 -4.66 -9.14 -6.73
C GLY A 60 -5.14 -8.14 -5.66
N PRO A 61 -6.39 -8.30 -5.18
CA PRO A 61 -7.28 -9.41 -5.47
C PRO A 61 -7.84 -9.42 -6.91
N PRO A 62 -8.07 -10.62 -7.50
CA PRO A 62 -8.56 -10.74 -8.87
C PRO A 62 -9.85 -9.96 -9.08
N HIS A 63 -9.95 -9.32 -10.25
CA HIS A 63 -11.05 -8.46 -10.70
C HIS A 63 -11.24 -7.17 -9.91
N VAL A 64 -10.39 -6.90 -8.91
CA VAL A 64 -10.41 -5.67 -8.11
C VAL A 64 -9.29 -4.73 -8.56
N TYR A 65 -8.02 -5.15 -8.45
CA TYR A 65 -6.85 -4.32 -8.74
C TYR A 65 -6.04 -4.79 -9.98
N ASP A 66 -6.70 -5.49 -10.91
CA ASP A 66 -6.12 -6.09 -12.13
C ASP A 66 -5.72 -5.07 -13.24
N THR A 67 -5.76 -3.77 -12.98
CA THR A 67 -5.40 -2.74 -13.96
C THR A 67 -4.08 -2.06 -13.60
N PRO A 68 -3.35 -1.47 -14.57
CA PRO A 68 -2.11 -0.79 -14.26
C PRO A 68 -2.31 0.32 -13.23
N HIS A 69 -1.52 0.32 -12.16
CA HIS A 69 -1.69 1.27 -11.06
C HIS A 69 -0.38 1.55 -10.30
N LEU A 70 -0.45 2.56 -9.43
CA LEU A 70 0.60 2.92 -8.49
C LEU A 70 0.12 2.68 -7.06
N ASP A 71 1.01 2.13 -6.23
CA ASP A 71 0.82 2.06 -4.79
C ASP A 71 1.79 3.00 -4.12
N VAL A 72 1.28 3.84 -3.22
CA VAL A 72 2.10 4.78 -2.48
C VAL A 72 2.07 4.43 -1.01
N HIS A 73 3.04 3.63 -0.57
CA HIS A 73 3.12 3.23 0.83
C HIS A 73 3.77 4.34 1.65
N PHE A 74 3.09 4.82 2.67
CA PHE A 74 3.63 5.67 3.72
C PHE A 74 3.85 4.81 4.97
N TYR A 75 5.10 4.49 5.27
CA TYR A 75 5.43 3.53 6.31
C TYR A 75 5.54 4.17 7.69
N LEU A 76 4.88 3.54 8.66
CA LEU A 76 5.03 3.74 10.11
C LEU A 76 6.16 2.84 10.67
N GLN A 77 6.44 1.71 10.01
CA GLN A 77 7.59 0.85 10.33
C GLN A 77 8.88 1.33 9.64
N SER A 78 10.04 0.98 10.21
CA SER A 78 11.33 1.29 9.59
C SER A 78 11.56 0.44 8.34
N LYS A 79 12.40 0.93 7.41
CA LYS A 79 12.76 0.15 6.22
C LYS A 79 13.41 -1.19 6.59
N ALA A 80 14.22 -1.23 7.65
CA ALA A 80 14.85 -2.46 8.12
C ALA A 80 13.83 -3.49 8.63
N GLN A 81 12.78 -3.05 9.33
CA GLN A 81 11.69 -3.93 9.75
C GLN A 81 10.91 -4.48 8.55
N ARG A 82 10.57 -3.61 7.59
CA ARG A 82 9.94 -3.98 6.32
C ARG A 82 10.77 -5.03 5.58
N ASP A 83 12.06 -4.77 5.37
CA ASP A 83 12.96 -5.65 4.64
C ASP A 83 13.25 -6.99 5.36
N ALA A 84 12.93 -7.09 6.65
CA ALA A 84 13.12 -8.31 7.43
C ALA A 84 11.96 -9.32 7.29
N ILE A 85 10.82 -8.92 6.67
CA ILE A 85 9.72 -9.84 6.38
C ILE A 85 10.13 -10.69 5.18
N ARG A 86 10.32 -12.00 5.38
CA ARG A 86 11.04 -12.87 4.45
C ARG A 86 10.13 -13.42 3.35
N PRO A 87 10.70 -13.73 2.17
CA PRO A 87 10.00 -14.50 1.16
C PRO A 87 9.73 -15.95 1.61
N GLY A 88 8.69 -16.57 1.05
CA GLY A 88 8.32 -17.95 1.32
C GLY A 88 7.10 -18.42 0.55
N PRO A 89 6.60 -19.63 0.85
CA PRO A 89 5.56 -20.28 0.04
C PRO A 89 4.13 -19.86 0.40
N CYS A 90 3.93 -19.06 1.45
CA CYS A 90 2.60 -18.69 1.92
C CYS A 90 2.08 -17.45 1.18
N ASP A 91 0.77 -17.45 0.92
CA ASP A 91 0.01 -16.35 0.30
C ASP A 91 0.75 -15.58 -0.81
N VAL A 92 0.99 -14.27 -0.64
CA VAL A 92 1.72 -13.41 -1.58
C VAL A 92 3.25 -13.50 -1.34
N LEU A 93 3.76 -14.72 -1.54
CA LEU A 93 5.17 -15.10 -1.45
C LEU A 93 5.87 -14.78 -0.12
N ILE A 94 5.14 -14.77 0.98
CA ILE A 94 5.67 -14.53 2.33
C ILE A 94 6.08 -15.83 3.03
N ASN A 95 7.09 -15.77 3.90
CA ASN A 95 7.44 -16.86 4.79
C ASN A 95 6.28 -17.21 5.72
N CYS A 96 5.97 -18.50 5.91
CA CYS A 96 4.80 -18.91 6.68
C CYS A 96 4.84 -18.53 8.18
N THR A 97 6.03 -18.40 8.78
CA THR A 97 6.13 -17.84 10.14
C THR A 97 5.85 -16.34 10.14
N ASP A 98 6.34 -15.62 9.13
CA ASP A 98 6.09 -14.19 8.98
C ASP A 98 4.63 -13.91 8.57
N TYR A 99 3.98 -14.83 7.84
CA TYR A 99 2.55 -14.81 7.52
C TYR A 99 1.71 -14.85 8.79
N ALA A 100 1.94 -15.84 9.66
CA ALA A 100 1.21 -15.96 10.92
C ALA A 100 1.35 -14.71 11.80
N LYS A 101 2.51 -14.03 11.70
CA LYS A 101 2.77 -12.77 12.36
C LYS A 101 2.09 -11.58 11.68
N ALA A 102 2.09 -11.53 10.35
CA ALA A 102 1.44 -10.50 9.56
C ALA A 102 -0.09 -10.49 9.74
N THR A 103 -0.70 -11.68 9.85
CA THR A 103 -2.15 -11.88 10.05
C THR A 103 -2.52 -12.07 11.52
N ALA A 104 -1.66 -11.62 12.45
CA ALA A 104 -2.00 -11.62 13.86
C ALA A 104 -3.18 -10.65 14.11
N PRO A 105 -4.19 -11.02 14.92
CA PRO A 105 -5.37 -10.18 15.10
C PRO A 105 -5.03 -8.77 15.58
N ILE A 106 -5.56 -7.78 14.87
CA ILE A 106 -5.50 -6.38 15.31
C ILE A 106 -6.57 -6.19 16.38
N PRO A 107 -6.23 -5.64 17.57
CA PRO A 107 -7.23 -5.34 18.58
C PRO A 107 -8.35 -4.47 18.00
N PRO A 108 -9.65 -4.75 18.27
CA PRO A 108 -10.77 -4.07 17.61
C PRO A 108 -10.74 -2.54 17.70
N ALA A 109 -10.19 -1.99 18.79
CA ALA A 109 -10.07 -0.54 18.95
C ALA A 109 -9.18 0.12 17.88
N TYR A 110 -8.21 -0.64 17.37
CA TYR A 110 -7.21 -0.19 16.40
C TYR A 110 -7.50 -0.64 14.96
N MET A 111 -8.55 -1.44 14.75
CA MET A 111 -9.00 -1.81 13.41
C MET A 111 -9.71 -0.62 12.77
N PRO A 112 -9.29 -0.16 11.57
CA PRO A 112 -10.01 0.89 10.86
C PRO A 112 -11.45 0.48 10.53
N ALA A 113 -12.39 1.42 10.61
CA ALA A 113 -13.80 1.11 10.39
C ALA A 113 -14.04 0.49 8.99
N ASP A 114 -14.82 -0.60 8.95
CA ASP A 114 -15.14 -1.42 7.77
C ASP A 114 -13.97 -2.20 7.14
N TYR A 115 -12.75 -2.05 7.64
CA TYR A 115 -11.62 -2.85 7.16
C TYR A 115 -11.67 -4.26 7.73
N GLN A 116 -11.14 -5.21 6.96
CA GLN A 116 -11.00 -6.60 7.36
C GLN A 116 -9.66 -7.19 6.95
N ASP A 117 -9.21 -8.15 7.74
CA ASP A 117 -8.12 -9.04 7.38
C ASP A 117 -8.65 -10.16 6.47
N GLN A 118 -8.13 -10.24 5.24
CA GLN A 118 -8.38 -11.34 4.30
C GLN A 118 -7.15 -12.25 4.10
N GLY A 119 -6.11 -12.07 4.91
CA GLY A 119 -4.86 -12.80 4.81
C GLY A 119 -4.00 -12.41 3.62
N LEU A 120 -4.11 -11.17 3.12
CA LEU A 120 -3.37 -10.64 1.96
C LEU A 120 -1.97 -10.16 2.37
N ALA A 121 -1.14 -11.11 2.82
CA ALA A 121 0.16 -10.85 3.40
C ALA A 121 1.30 -11.04 2.38
N GLU A 122 1.96 -9.93 2.06
CA GLU A 122 3.04 -9.88 1.08
C GLU A 122 4.42 -9.84 1.74
N VAL A 123 5.35 -10.58 1.13
CA VAL A 123 6.77 -10.50 1.45
C VAL A 123 7.24 -9.06 1.50
N ALA A 124 7.95 -8.73 2.56
CA ALA A 124 8.51 -7.41 2.73
C ALA A 124 7.46 -6.29 2.75
N MET A 125 6.18 -6.56 3.02
CA MET A 125 5.21 -5.49 3.32
C MET A 125 4.45 -5.80 4.59
N GLY A 126 3.96 -7.04 4.71
CA GLY A 126 3.02 -7.44 5.74
C GLY A 126 1.63 -7.60 5.14
N ASN A 127 0.61 -7.57 6.00
CA ASN A 127 -0.77 -7.82 5.62
C ASN A 127 -1.46 -6.56 5.09
N HIS A 128 -2.21 -6.69 4.01
CA HIS A 128 -3.05 -5.62 3.44
C HIS A 128 -4.48 -5.81 3.93
N LEU A 129 -4.92 -4.87 4.79
CA LEU A 129 -6.30 -4.81 5.25
C LEU A 129 -7.14 -4.07 4.20
N ILE A 130 -8.25 -4.67 3.82
CA ILE A 130 -9.11 -4.17 2.74
C ILE A 130 -10.47 -3.72 3.30
N ASP A 131 -11.05 -2.71 2.66
CA ASP A 131 -12.44 -2.28 2.89
C ASP A 131 -13.33 -2.82 1.75
N PRO A 132 -14.07 -3.91 1.96
CA PRO A 132 -14.88 -4.54 0.93
C PRO A 132 -16.15 -3.75 0.60
N THR A 133 -16.43 -2.66 1.34
CA THR A 133 -17.54 -1.74 1.03
C THR A 133 -17.15 -0.70 -0.01
N ALA A 134 -15.86 -0.62 -0.36
CA ALA A 134 -15.34 0.35 -1.31
C ALA A 134 -15.82 0.04 -2.76
N PRO A 135 -15.97 1.07 -3.62
CA PRO A 135 -16.60 0.92 -4.93
C PRO A 135 -16.00 -0.14 -5.85
N GLU A 136 -14.69 -0.33 -5.81
CA GLU A 136 -13.96 -1.30 -6.63
C GLU A 136 -14.38 -2.75 -6.36
N TRP A 137 -14.86 -3.05 -5.15
CA TRP A 137 -15.36 -4.36 -4.75
C TRP A 137 -16.79 -4.66 -5.24
N HIS A 138 -17.41 -3.70 -5.93
CA HIS A 138 -18.80 -3.78 -6.39
C HIS A 138 -18.93 -3.59 -7.91
N HIS A 139 -17.95 -4.07 -8.68
CA HIS A 139 -17.92 -4.03 -10.15
C HIS A 139 -17.99 -2.64 -10.77
N LYS A 140 -17.59 -1.60 -10.03
CA LYS A 140 -17.55 -0.21 -10.52
C LYS A 140 -16.21 0.16 -11.18
N GLY A 141 -15.27 -0.78 -11.23
CA GLY A 141 -13.91 -0.57 -11.70
C GLY A 141 -13.03 0.13 -10.66
N PHE A 142 -11.72 0.10 -10.90
CA PHE A 142 -10.72 0.63 -9.98
C PHE A 142 -10.17 1.98 -10.45
N THR A 143 -10.41 3.03 -9.63
CA THR A 143 -9.86 4.37 -9.83
C THR A 143 -8.76 4.66 -8.81
N HIS A 144 -9.09 4.62 -7.53
CA HIS A 144 -8.18 4.75 -6.42
C HIS A 144 -8.79 4.08 -5.18
N ALA A 145 -7.93 3.60 -4.29
CA ALA A 145 -8.29 2.91 -3.07
C ALA A 145 -7.40 3.38 -1.93
N PHE A 146 -7.77 3.05 -0.70
CA PHE A 146 -6.93 3.23 0.47
C PHE A 146 -6.81 1.90 1.19
N ILE A 147 -5.58 1.51 1.50
CA ILE A 147 -5.25 0.27 2.18
C ILE A 147 -4.49 0.60 3.45
N TYR A 148 -4.76 -0.19 4.49
CA TYR A 148 -3.97 -0.19 5.70
C TYR A 148 -3.07 -1.42 5.72
N GLY A 149 -1.81 -1.20 6.06
CA GLY A 149 -0.86 -2.26 6.28
C GLY A 149 -0.78 -2.70 7.73
N ALA A 150 -0.58 -3.99 7.97
CA ALA A 150 -0.42 -4.53 9.32
C ALA A 150 0.69 -5.57 9.45
N TYR A 151 1.28 -5.63 10.64
CA TYR A 151 2.21 -6.67 11.04
C TYR A 151 2.24 -6.77 12.58
N ASP A 152 2.18 -7.98 13.13
CA ASP A 152 2.25 -8.23 14.58
C ASP A 152 1.15 -7.54 15.40
N GLY A 153 -0.06 -7.40 14.83
CA GLY A 153 -1.18 -6.71 15.47
C GLY A 153 -1.08 -5.18 15.47
N GLU A 154 -0.09 -4.62 14.79
CA GLU A 154 0.11 -3.17 14.64
C GLU A 154 -0.13 -2.70 13.19
N LEU A 155 -0.63 -1.48 13.02
CA LEU A 155 -0.67 -0.82 11.72
C LEU A 155 0.73 -0.34 11.33
N THR A 156 1.23 -0.72 10.16
CA THR A 156 2.63 -0.51 9.75
C THR A 156 2.80 0.37 8.51
N PHE A 157 1.76 0.54 7.70
CA PHE A 157 1.75 1.48 6.58
C PHE A 157 0.35 1.96 6.20
N LEU A 158 0.30 3.06 5.45
CA LEU A 158 -0.88 3.65 4.84
C LEU A 158 -0.66 3.72 3.33
N GLU A 159 -1.61 3.28 2.53
CA GLU A 159 -1.38 3.08 1.10
C GLU A 159 -2.56 3.60 0.26
N PRO A 160 -2.44 4.82 -0.28
CA PRO A 160 -3.26 5.22 -1.41
C PRO A 160 -2.78 4.50 -2.67
N MET A 161 -3.67 3.71 -3.28
CA MET A 161 -3.46 3.14 -4.60
C MET A 161 -4.21 3.98 -5.65
N VAL A 162 -3.68 4.09 -6.87
CA VAL A 162 -4.35 4.82 -7.97
C VAL A 162 -4.07 4.20 -9.34
N SER A 163 -5.13 3.98 -10.11
CA SER A 163 -5.01 3.46 -11.47
C SER A 163 -4.45 4.49 -12.44
N ILE A 164 -3.66 4.02 -13.41
CA ILE A 164 -3.08 4.86 -14.44
C ILE A 164 -4.17 5.53 -15.29
N ASP A 165 -5.28 4.83 -15.55
CA ASP A 165 -6.42 5.37 -16.29
C ASP A 165 -7.10 6.53 -15.54
N TRP A 166 -7.17 6.45 -14.21
CA TRP A 166 -7.66 7.57 -13.40
C TRP A 166 -6.72 8.78 -13.47
N LEU A 167 -5.40 8.58 -13.37
CA LEU A 167 -4.44 9.67 -13.53
C LEU A 167 -4.52 10.33 -14.92
N ASN A 168 -4.71 9.54 -15.98
CA ASN A 168 -4.91 10.06 -17.34
C ASN A 168 -6.21 10.87 -17.45
N THR A 169 -7.28 10.44 -16.79
CA THR A 169 -8.53 11.19 -16.71
C THR A 169 -8.34 12.50 -15.96
N LEU A 170 -7.63 12.47 -14.84
CA LEU A 170 -7.31 13.64 -14.03
C LEU A 170 -6.42 14.66 -14.77
N ALA A 171 -5.48 14.20 -15.61
CA ALA A 171 -4.67 15.07 -16.45
C ALA A 171 -5.49 15.82 -17.52
N ARG A 172 -6.55 15.18 -18.02
CA ARG A 172 -7.48 15.78 -19.01
C ARG A 172 -8.47 16.74 -18.36
N ASP A 173 -8.97 16.41 -17.17
CA ASP A 173 -9.86 17.26 -16.39
C ASP A 173 -9.57 17.17 -14.89
N ARG A 174 -8.89 18.21 -14.38
CA ARG A 174 -8.47 18.31 -12.98
C ARG A 174 -9.62 18.31 -11.97
N ASN A 175 -10.86 18.56 -12.40
CA ASN A 175 -12.03 18.60 -11.52
C ASN A 175 -12.39 17.22 -10.96
N HIS A 176 -11.86 16.15 -11.55
CA HIS A 176 -11.95 14.80 -11.01
C HIS A 176 -11.05 14.59 -9.78
N GLY A 177 -10.06 15.46 -9.57
CA GLY A 177 -9.13 15.37 -8.45
C GLY A 177 -9.77 15.86 -7.16
N GLY A 178 -9.15 15.51 -6.03
CA GLY A 178 -9.69 15.88 -4.74
C GLY A 178 -9.09 15.10 -3.60
N CYS A 179 -9.79 15.19 -2.47
CA CYS A 179 -9.46 14.46 -1.25
C CYS A 179 -10.59 13.53 -0.88
N THR A 180 -10.23 12.33 -0.47
CA THR A 180 -11.15 11.30 0.03
C THR A 180 -10.91 11.12 1.53
N PRO A 181 -11.96 11.07 2.37
CA PRO A 181 -11.83 10.72 3.78
C PRO A 181 -11.20 9.34 3.97
N ILE A 182 -10.33 9.22 4.97
CA ILE A 182 -9.78 7.95 5.42
C ILE A 182 -10.66 7.46 6.58
N LYS A 183 -11.22 6.24 6.46
CA LYS A 183 -11.96 5.62 7.57
C LYS A 183 -10.99 5.34 8.72
N GLN A 184 -11.25 5.94 9.88
CA GLN A 184 -10.34 5.87 11.02
C GLN A 184 -10.59 4.63 11.89
N PRO A 185 -9.59 4.13 12.62
CA PRO A 185 -9.83 3.29 13.77
C PRO A 185 -10.43 4.12 14.92
N SER A 186 -11.06 3.46 15.90
CA SER A 186 -11.62 4.17 17.06
C SER A 186 -10.54 4.80 17.95
N ARG A 187 -9.35 4.20 17.96
CA ARG A 187 -8.14 4.65 18.66
C ARG A 187 -6.93 4.29 17.80
N TRP A 188 -5.85 5.03 17.93
CA TRP A 188 -4.58 4.69 17.28
C TRP A 188 -3.64 3.99 18.26
N GLN A 189 -2.89 2.97 17.82
CA GLN A 189 -1.91 2.27 18.69
C GLN A 189 -0.85 3.23 19.25
N HIS A 190 -0.49 4.25 18.46
CA HIS A 190 0.60 5.15 18.78
C HIS A 190 0.12 6.59 18.87
N PRO A 191 0.61 7.36 19.87
CA PRO A 191 0.34 8.78 19.96
C PRO A 191 0.96 9.53 18.78
N GLY A 192 0.26 10.55 18.32
CA GLY A 192 0.75 11.36 17.20
C GLY A 192 -0.37 12.09 16.49
N LEU A 193 -0.03 12.58 15.32
CA LEU A 193 -0.93 13.14 14.33
C LEU A 193 -1.18 12.10 13.25
N HIS A 194 -2.46 11.85 12.94
CA HIS A 194 -2.88 10.85 11.97
C HIS A 194 -3.65 11.49 10.83
N PRO A 195 -3.53 11.01 9.58
CA PRO A 195 -4.17 11.64 8.44
C PRO A 195 -5.66 11.32 8.40
N GLU A 196 -6.48 12.36 8.20
CA GLU A 196 -7.93 12.22 8.04
C GLU A 196 -8.34 12.06 6.57
N LYS A 197 -7.46 12.43 5.63
CA LYS A 197 -7.72 12.36 4.19
C LYS A 197 -6.48 11.95 3.41
N TYR A 198 -6.70 11.30 2.26
CA TYR A 198 -5.72 11.22 1.20
C TYR A 198 -6.21 12.00 -0.01
N CYS A 199 -5.29 12.58 -0.78
CA CYS A 199 -5.63 13.44 -1.90
C CYS A 199 -4.84 13.08 -3.15
N ILE A 200 -5.50 13.17 -4.31
CA ILE A 200 -4.90 12.92 -5.62
C ILE A 200 -5.18 14.14 -6.50
N ARG A 201 -4.12 14.83 -6.93
CA ARG A 201 -4.24 16.08 -7.71
C ARG A 201 -3.26 16.12 -8.87
N TYR A 202 -3.67 16.78 -9.96
CA TYR A 202 -2.82 17.10 -11.10
C TYR A 202 -2.43 18.59 -11.10
N HIS A 203 -1.15 18.87 -11.38
CA HIS A 203 -0.56 20.20 -11.38
C HIS A 203 -0.09 20.57 -12.79
N PRO A 204 -0.93 21.26 -13.59
CA PRO A 204 -0.65 21.49 -15.02
C PRO A 204 0.60 22.32 -15.30
N LYS A 205 0.98 23.22 -14.38
CA LYS A 205 2.20 24.05 -14.52
C LYS A 205 3.49 23.23 -14.46
N ARG A 206 3.44 22.05 -13.84
CA ARG A 206 4.62 21.18 -13.61
C ARG A 206 4.49 19.83 -14.32
N ASP A 207 3.37 19.59 -14.99
CA ASP A 207 2.97 18.29 -15.52
C ASP A 207 3.24 17.16 -14.51
N ALA A 208 2.66 17.31 -13.32
CA ALA A 208 2.96 16.46 -12.18
C ALA A 208 1.71 16.11 -11.39
N PHE A 209 1.69 14.89 -10.86
CA PHE A 209 0.67 14.44 -9.91
C PHE A 209 1.17 14.57 -8.48
N THR A 210 0.25 14.71 -7.54
CA THR A 210 0.51 14.57 -6.11
C THR A 210 -0.48 13.58 -5.52
N ILE A 211 0.06 12.63 -4.77
CA ILE A 211 -0.66 11.67 -3.95
C ILE A 211 -0.18 11.93 -2.52
N SER A 212 -1.05 12.42 -1.66
CA SER A 212 -0.69 12.96 -0.34
C SER A 212 -1.61 12.46 0.75
N LEU A 213 -1.07 12.37 1.96
CA LEU A 213 -1.83 12.29 3.21
C LEU A 213 -1.99 13.72 3.75
N GLU A 214 -3.20 14.09 4.17
CA GLU A 214 -3.54 15.46 4.56
C GLU A 214 -4.47 15.50 5.77
N GLN A 215 -4.63 16.70 6.34
CA GLN A 215 -5.47 16.97 7.50
C GLN A 215 -5.10 16.10 8.70
N PHE A 216 -3.84 16.20 9.10
CA PHE A 216 -3.31 15.50 10.25
C PHE A 216 -3.90 16.03 11.56
N THR A 217 -4.54 15.15 12.35
CA THR A 217 -5.21 15.47 13.62
C THR A 217 -4.64 14.63 14.75
N ARG A 218 -4.67 15.19 15.97
CA ARG A 218 -4.33 14.43 17.18
C ARG A 218 -5.56 13.65 17.63
N ASN A 219 -5.50 12.33 17.48
CA ASN A 219 -6.59 11.43 17.84
C ASN A 219 -6.37 10.78 19.22
N ALA A 220 -7.44 10.21 19.78
CA ALA A 220 -7.37 9.46 21.03
C ALA A 220 -6.49 8.21 20.85
N VAL A 221 -5.71 7.92 21.90
CA VAL A 221 -4.77 6.78 21.98
C VAL A 221 -5.27 5.82 23.02
#